data_AF-A0A817DP91-F1
#
_entry.id   AF-A0A817DP91-F1
#
_cell.length_a   1.000
_cell.length_b   1.000
_cell.length_c   1.000
_cell.angle_alpha   90.00
_cell.angle_beta   90.00
_cell.angle_gamma   90.00
#
_symmetry.space_group_name_H-M   'P 1'
#
loop_
_entity.id
_entity.type
_entity.pdbx_description
1 polymer ?
#
loop_
_entity_poly.entity_id
_entity_poly.type
_entity_poly.pdbx_seq_one_letter_code
_entity_poly.pdbx_strand_id
1 'polypeptide(L)'
;MTRIIESENFIALWKSYDDVWISTNGVYITAALRNPFVNSSRLLGRLPLAKGTQQLLFPFLFELLFKPTRVVSQGVEQILRTKHKQLTCLHIRLGKNPSNPLDPAKPARINMTRKMLDFLYDNPSLASTQGTLIFVSSDSDRAITEVRQHFPNSSITVPGPIMHIDHHNKKTVREYDKKKICAGLVKALTDFYVLGECQVILLSYSGFSAWANRRRSNPNDKLFMYYDRLGTIRRATM
;
A
#
# COMPACT_ATOMS: atom_id res chain seq x y z
N MET A 1 -22.85 -23.54 -8.51
CA MET A 1 -23.65 -22.95 -7.42
C MET A 1 -22.80 -21.89 -6.74
N THR A 2 -23.23 -20.63 -6.76
CA THR A 2 -22.52 -19.52 -6.10
C THR A 2 -22.94 -19.48 -4.63
N ARG A 3 -21.99 -19.54 -3.69
CA ARG A 3 -22.26 -19.40 -2.25
C ARG A 3 -21.80 -18.02 -1.78
N ILE A 4 -22.55 -17.41 -0.87
CA ILE A 4 -22.30 -16.04 -0.39
C ILE A 4 -21.66 -16.12 0.99
N ILE A 5 -20.46 -15.53 1.14
CA ILE A 5 -19.72 -15.53 2.41
C ILE A 5 -20.60 -14.99 3.53
N GLU A 6 -21.32 -13.88 3.36
CA GLU A 6 -22.05 -13.24 4.47
C GLU A 6 -23.16 -14.12 5.10
N SER A 7 -23.70 -15.11 4.38
CA SER A 7 -24.84 -15.93 4.81
C SER A 7 -24.55 -17.43 4.94
N GLU A 8 -23.50 -17.93 4.31
CA GLU A 8 -23.18 -19.36 4.34
C GLU A 8 -22.52 -19.76 5.67
N ASN A 9 -22.89 -20.89 6.26
CA ASN A 9 -22.14 -21.46 7.38
C ASN A 9 -20.85 -22.13 6.88
N PHE A 10 -19.88 -21.31 6.50
CA PHE A 10 -18.61 -21.81 5.98
C PHE A 10 -17.78 -22.56 7.03
N ILE A 11 -18.04 -22.41 8.33
CA ILE A 11 -17.41 -23.24 9.37
C ILE A 11 -17.89 -24.69 9.24
N ALA A 12 -19.20 -24.91 9.07
CA ALA A 12 -19.74 -26.25 8.83
C ALA A 12 -19.30 -26.78 7.46
N LEU A 13 -19.32 -25.94 6.43
CA LEU A 13 -18.88 -26.31 5.08
C LEU A 13 -17.41 -26.74 5.06
N TRP A 14 -16.50 -25.99 5.68
CA TRP A 14 -15.09 -26.36 5.72
C TRP A 14 -14.85 -27.66 6.48
N LYS A 15 -15.67 -27.97 7.49
CA LYS A 15 -15.60 -29.27 8.20
C LYS A 15 -16.08 -30.45 7.36
N SER A 16 -16.85 -30.23 6.29
CA SER A 16 -17.31 -31.32 5.41
C SER A 16 -16.34 -31.68 4.30
N TYR A 17 -15.19 -31.00 4.24
CA TYR A 17 -14.13 -31.28 3.26
C TYR A 17 -12.81 -31.47 3.97
N ASP A 18 -12.03 -32.46 3.53
CA ASP A 18 -10.67 -32.64 4.03
C ASP A 18 -9.73 -31.52 3.53
N ASP A 19 -9.96 -31.06 2.29
CA ASP A 19 -9.17 -30.01 1.63
C ASP A 19 -10.05 -28.87 1.11
N VAL A 20 -9.59 -27.63 1.32
CA VAL A 20 -10.24 -26.42 0.80
C VAL A 20 -9.25 -25.58 0.00
N TRP A 21 -9.56 -25.37 -1.28
CA TRP A 21 -8.76 -24.56 -2.19
C TRP A 21 -9.39 -23.18 -2.37
N ILE A 22 -8.63 -22.12 -2.10
CA ILE A 22 -9.10 -20.74 -2.19
C ILE A 22 -8.24 -19.97 -3.18
N SER A 23 -8.88 -19.32 -4.16
CA SER A 23 -8.26 -18.33 -5.04
C SER A 23 -9.01 -17.02 -4.91
N THR A 24 -8.32 -15.96 -4.53
CA THR A 24 -8.94 -14.65 -4.38
C THR A 24 -7.94 -13.50 -4.52
N ASN A 25 -8.44 -12.38 -5.02
CA ASN A 25 -7.82 -11.05 -4.99
C ASN A 25 -8.66 -10.05 -4.15
N GLY A 26 -9.71 -10.54 -3.49
CA GLY A 26 -10.62 -9.76 -2.66
C GLY A 26 -10.23 -9.79 -1.19
N VAL A 27 -10.68 -8.79 -0.43
CA VAL A 27 -10.51 -8.78 1.03
C VAL A 27 -11.85 -9.01 1.71
N TYR A 28 -11.97 -10.18 2.32
CA TYR A 28 -13.22 -10.65 2.92
C TYR A 28 -13.28 -10.50 4.44
N ILE A 29 -12.34 -9.80 5.08
CA ILE A 29 -12.35 -9.61 6.54
C ILE A 29 -13.71 -9.05 7.00
N THR A 30 -14.19 -7.97 6.37
CA THR A 30 -15.48 -7.37 6.73
C THR A 30 -16.66 -8.32 6.49
N ALA A 31 -16.71 -9.00 5.35
CA ALA A 31 -17.78 -9.94 5.03
C ALA A 31 -17.79 -11.15 5.98
N ALA A 32 -16.62 -11.67 6.33
CA ALA A 32 -16.46 -12.77 7.29
C ALA A 32 -16.89 -12.37 8.70
N LEU A 33 -16.58 -11.15 9.14
CA LEU A 33 -17.00 -10.63 10.45
C LEU A 33 -18.50 -10.36 10.54
N ARG A 34 -19.18 -10.13 9.42
CA ARG A 34 -20.64 -9.97 9.38
C ARG A 34 -21.39 -11.30 9.38
N ASN A 35 -20.69 -12.40 9.12
CA ASN A 35 -21.32 -13.70 9.08
C ASN A 35 -21.75 -14.15 10.50
N PRO A 36 -23.03 -14.51 10.71
CA PRO A 36 -23.55 -14.83 12.04
C PRO A 36 -22.90 -16.06 12.68
N PHE A 37 -22.37 -16.98 11.87
CA PHE A 37 -21.69 -18.20 12.33
C PHE A 37 -20.25 -17.91 12.80
N VAL A 38 -19.68 -16.74 12.51
CA VAL A 38 -18.34 -16.32 12.97
C VAL A 38 -18.40 -15.59 14.31
N ASN A 39 -19.53 -15.00 14.67
CA ASN A 39 -19.65 -14.09 15.82
C ASN A 39 -19.32 -14.72 17.18
N SER A 40 -19.53 -16.03 17.36
CA SER A 40 -19.18 -16.74 18.60
C SER A 40 -17.69 -17.13 18.69
N SER A 41 -16.95 -16.98 17.59
CA SER A 41 -15.56 -17.41 17.50
C SER A 41 -14.59 -16.40 18.11
N ARG A 42 -13.45 -16.91 18.59
CA ARG A 42 -12.34 -16.09 19.11
C ARG A 42 -11.10 -16.29 18.24
N LEU A 43 -10.50 -15.19 17.80
CA LEU A 43 -9.20 -15.22 17.15
C LEU A 43 -8.12 -15.49 18.19
N LEU A 44 -7.30 -16.51 17.94
CA LEU A 44 -6.22 -16.97 18.85
C LEU A 44 -6.72 -17.24 20.28
N GLY A 45 -8.00 -17.63 20.44
CA GLY A 45 -8.63 -17.87 21.74
C GLY A 45 -8.85 -16.64 22.63
N ARG A 46 -8.35 -15.46 22.23
CA ARG A 46 -8.30 -14.26 23.09
C ARG A 46 -9.17 -13.10 22.59
N LEU A 47 -9.25 -12.89 21.28
CA LEU A 47 -9.96 -11.75 20.72
C LEU A 47 -11.36 -12.19 20.24
N PRO A 48 -12.46 -11.73 20.85
CA PRO A 48 -13.81 -11.99 20.34
C PRO A 48 -13.94 -11.39 18.94
N LEU A 49 -14.22 -12.22 17.93
CA LEU A 49 -14.34 -11.75 16.56
C LEU A 49 -15.50 -10.77 16.37
N ALA A 50 -16.55 -10.86 17.19
CA ALA A 50 -17.64 -9.88 17.22
C ALA A 50 -17.20 -8.43 17.47
N LYS A 51 -16.01 -8.21 18.07
CA LYS A 51 -15.42 -6.87 18.25
C LYS A 51 -14.35 -6.53 17.22
N GLY A 52 -14.04 -7.46 16.33
CA GLY A 52 -13.08 -7.27 15.26
C GLY A 52 -13.60 -6.26 14.24
N THR A 53 -12.69 -5.41 13.77
CA THR A 53 -12.92 -4.58 12.59
C THR A 53 -11.78 -4.82 11.61
N GLN A 54 -11.96 -4.48 10.34
CA GLN A 54 -10.87 -4.57 9.37
C GLN A 54 -9.68 -3.68 9.78
N GLN A 55 -9.94 -2.53 10.41
CA GLN A 55 -8.94 -1.61 10.93
C GLN A 55 -8.13 -2.23 12.09
N LEU A 56 -8.75 -3.03 12.95
CA LEU A 56 -8.06 -3.69 14.06
C LEU A 56 -7.35 -4.98 13.61
N LEU A 57 -8.05 -5.81 12.82
CA LEU A 57 -7.56 -7.14 12.48
C LEU A 57 -6.50 -7.12 11.39
N PHE A 58 -6.61 -6.24 10.39
CA PHE A 58 -5.65 -6.21 9.30
C PHE A 58 -4.20 -5.98 9.76
N PRO A 59 -3.86 -4.89 10.49
CA PRO A 59 -2.48 -4.68 10.92
C PRO A 59 -2.00 -5.84 11.79
N PHE A 60 -2.83 -6.33 12.71
CA PHE A 60 -2.47 -7.45 13.58
C PHE A 60 -2.16 -8.74 12.80
N LEU A 61 -3.07 -9.17 11.93
CA LEU A 61 -2.90 -10.37 11.13
C LEU A 61 -1.75 -10.21 10.14
N PHE A 62 -1.60 -9.01 9.56
CA PHE A 62 -0.51 -8.73 8.64
C PHE A 62 0.84 -8.92 9.33
N GLU A 63 1.05 -8.25 10.48
CA GLU A 63 2.30 -8.36 11.23
C GLU A 63 2.52 -9.78 11.78
N LEU A 64 1.47 -10.54 12.08
CA LEU A 64 1.59 -11.92 12.51
C LEU A 64 2.06 -12.86 11.38
N LEU A 65 1.47 -12.73 10.19
CA LEU A 65 1.63 -13.67 9.08
C LEU A 65 2.79 -13.30 8.14
N PHE A 66 3.00 -12.01 7.90
CA PHE A 66 3.96 -11.52 6.94
C PHE A 66 5.17 -10.95 7.66
N LYS A 67 6.25 -11.72 7.65
CA LYS A 67 7.56 -11.24 8.13
C LYS A 67 8.40 -10.82 6.92
N PRO A 68 8.90 -9.57 6.88
CA PRO A 68 9.74 -9.13 5.79
C PRO A 68 11.02 -9.96 5.77
N THR A 69 11.54 -10.23 4.57
CA THR A 69 12.86 -10.85 4.45
C THR A 69 13.94 -9.89 4.94
N ARG A 70 15.17 -10.41 5.15
CA ARG A 70 16.31 -9.58 5.55
C ARG A 70 16.54 -8.41 4.58
N VAL A 71 16.42 -8.65 3.27
CA VAL A 71 16.64 -7.63 2.23
C VAL A 71 15.60 -6.51 2.34
N VAL A 72 14.32 -6.85 2.48
CA VAL A 72 13.26 -5.85 2.65
C VAL A 72 13.45 -5.08 3.96
N SER A 73 13.73 -5.79 5.06
CA SER A 73 13.94 -5.18 6.38
C SER A 73 15.10 -4.18 6.36
N GLN A 74 16.22 -4.54 5.73
CA GLN A 74 17.37 -3.64 5.59
C GLN A 74 17.04 -2.40 4.76
N GLY A 75 16.27 -2.54 3.68
CA GLY A 75 15.82 -1.39 2.88
C GLY A 75 14.93 -0.43 3.67
N VAL A 76 14.02 -0.98 4.48
CA VAL A 76 13.17 -0.19 5.39
C VAL A 76 14.02 0.52 6.44
N GLU A 77 14.88 -0.20 7.14
CA GLU A 77 15.75 0.35 8.19
C GLU A 77 16.66 1.46 7.66
N GLN A 78 17.20 1.32 6.45
CA GLN A 78 18.04 2.34 5.83
C GLN A 78 17.30 3.68 5.70
N ILE A 79 16.02 3.65 5.33
CA ILE A 79 15.20 4.86 5.22
C ILE A 79 14.89 5.41 6.62
N LEU A 80 14.42 4.55 7.54
CA LEU A 80 14.01 4.98 8.88
C LEU A 80 15.16 5.50 9.75
N ARG A 81 16.40 5.03 9.53
CA ARG A 81 17.60 5.50 10.25
C ARG A 81 18.14 6.83 9.75
N THR A 82 17.65 7.35 8.63
CA THR A 82 18.05 8.67 8.14
C THR A 82 17.71 9.71 9.21
N LYS A 83 18.61 10.64 9.54
CA LYS A 83 18.32 11.64 10.59
C LYS A 83 17.27 12.62 10.10
N HIS A 84 16.04 12.49 10.59
CA HIS A 84 14.92 13.39 10.34
C HIS A 84 14.01 13.47 11.57
N LYS A 85 13.20 14.53 11.66
CA LYS A 85 12.18 14.71 12.71
C LYS A 85 10.83 14.13 12.29
N GLN A 86 10.55 14.13 10.98
CA GLN A 86 9.29 13.65 10.40
C GLN A 86 9.54 12.94 9.07
N LEU A 87 8.86 11.80 8.86
CA LEU A 87 8.76 11.10 7.59
C LEU A 87 7.40 11.39 6.95
N THR A 88 7.43 12.10 5.82
CA THR A 88 6.25 12.39 5.01
C THR A 88 6.32 11.56 3.75
N CYS A 89 5.28 10.79 3.48
CA CYS A 89 5.27 9.85 2.37
C CYS A 89 4.29 10.28 1.27
N LEU A 90 4.77 10.25 0.03
CA LEU A 90 3.96 10.44 -1.16
C LEU A 90 3.85 9.10 -1.89
N HIS A 91 2.62 8.69 -2.17
CA HIS A 91 2.37 7.58 -3.08
C HIS A 91 1.64 8.06 -4.34
N ILE A 92 2.32 7.97 -5.48
CA ILE A 92 1.87 8.48 -6.77
C ILE A 92 1.64 7.30 -7.72
N ARG A 93 0.37 7.04 -8.08
CA ARG A 93 -0.02 6.02 -9.04
C ARG A 93 -0.60 6.70 -10.27
N LEU A 94 0.15 6.82 -11.36
CA LEU A 94 -0.34 7.49 -12.56
C LEU A 94 -1.24 6.60 -13.41
N GLY A 95 -1.06 5.28 -13.39
CA GLY A 95 -1.67 4.41 -14.40
C GLY A 95 -0.73 4.26 -15.59
N LYS A 96 -1.27 4.31 -16.81
CA LYS A 96 -0.48 4.24 -18.04
C LYS A 96 0.64 5.30 -18.06
N ASN A 97 1.88 4.87 -18.12
CA ASN A 97 3.05 5.73 -18.25
C ASN A 97 4.22 4.95 -18.91
N PRO A 98 5.35 5.58 -19.30
CA PRO A 98 6.46 4.87 -19.96
C PRO A 98 7.01 3.68 -19.16
N SER A 99 7.02 3.74 -17.83
CA SER A 99 7.46 2.66 -16.95
C SER A 99 6.40 1.55 -16.79
N ASN A 100 5.11 1.87 -17.01
CA ASN A 100 3.97 0.95 -16.94
C ASN A 100 3.01 1.15 -18.13
N PRO A 101 3.39 0.74 -19.36
CA PRO A 101 2.66 1.08 -20.58
C PRO A 101 1.36 0.30 -20.78
N LEU A 102 1.20 -0.83 -20.09
CA LEU A 102 0.04 -1.72 -20.18
C LEU A 102 -1.10 -1.33 -19.23
N ASP A 103 -0.85 -0.36 -18.35
CA ASP A 103 -1.88 0.10 -17.43
C ASP A 103 -2.99 0.89 -18.13
N PRO A 104 -4.18 0.99 -17.51
CA PRO A 104 -5.22 1.88 -17.99
C PRO A 104 -4.77 3.34 -17.91
N ALA A 105 -5.08 4.13 -18.95
CA ALA A 105 -4.87 5.56 -18.92
C ALA A 105 -5.77 6.21 -17.86
N LYS A 106 -5.23 7.19 -17.12
CA LYS A 106 -5.97 7.97 -16.12
C LYS A 106 -5.79 9.47 -16.39
N PRO A 107 -6.54 10.06 -17.34
CA PRO A 107 -6.37 11.46 -17.73
C PRO A 107 -6.43 12.45 -16.55
N ALA A 108 -7.29 12.17 -15.56
CA ALA A 108 -7.43 12.95 -14.34
C ALA A 108 -6.14 13.03 -13.46
N ARG A 109 -5.12 12.22 -13.76
CA ARG A 109 -3.86 12.15 -13.02
C ARG A 109 -2.67 12.79 -13.72
N ILE A 110 -2.85 13.37 -14.92
CA ILE A 110 -1.73 13.93 -15.71
C ILE A 110 -0.92 14.99 -14.95
N ASN A 111 -1.59 15.81 -14.13
CA ASN A 111 -0.98 16.88 -13.33
C ASN A 111 -0.93 16.54 -11.83
N MET A 112 -1.16 15.27 -11.45
CA MET A 112 -1.29 14.86 -10.05
C MET A 112 0.01 15.09 -9.27
N THR A 113 1.16 14.71 -9.83
CA THR A 113 2.47 14.91 -9.19
C THR A 113 2.69 16.36 -8.81
N ARG A 114 2.49 17.28 -9.78
CA ARG A 114 2.63 18.72 -9.55
C ARG A 114 1.69 19.22 -8.46
N LYS A 115 0.40 18.85 -8.51
CA LYS A 115 -0.58 19.23 -7.49
C LYS A 115 -0.23 18.71 -6.09
N MET A 116 0.36 17.51 -5.99
CA MET A 116 0.83 16.96 -4.71
C MET A 116 2.04 17.72 -4.18
N LEU A 117 2.95 18.14 -5.05
CA LEU A 117 4.10 18.97 -4.68
C LEU A 117 3.65 20.36 -4.23
N ASP A 118 2.79 21.03 -5.00
CA ASP A 118 2.23 22.35 -4.67
C ASP A 118 1.52 22.29 -3.30
N PHE A 119 0.72 21.25 -3.06
CA PHE A 119 0.06 21.06 -1.76
C PHE A 119 1.03 20.92 -0.59
N LEU A 120 2.15 20.21 -0.76
CA LEU A 120 3.15 20.08 0.30
C LEU A 120 3.91 21.39 0.52
N TYR A 121 4.20 22.12 -0.55
CA TYR A 121 4.84 23.43 -0.50
C TYR A 121 3.97 24.45 0.25
N ASP A 122 2.67 24.48 -0.06
CA ASP A 122 1.70 25.37 0.58
C ASP A 122 1.39 24.99 2.04
N ASN A 123 1.81 23.79 2.47
CA ASN A 123 1.58 23.26 3.82
C ASN A 123 2.91 22.85 4.48
N PRO A 124 3.75 23.81 4.92
CA PRO A 124 5.11 23.53 5.41
C PRO A 124 5.15 22.65 6.66
N SER A 125 4.05 22.56 7.43
CA SER A 125 3.93 21.60 8.54
C SER A 125 3.94 20.14 8.08
N LEU A 126 3.65 19.88 6.81
CA LEU A 126 3.68 18.56 6.18
C LEU A 126 5.03 18.26 5.54
N ALA A 127 5.79 19.27 5.09
CA ALA A 127 7.03 19.09 4.33
C ALA A 127 8.04 20.22 4.54
N SER A 128 8.56 20.36 5.77
CA SER A 128 9.61 21.35 6.05
C SER A 128 10.95 20.91 5.49
N THR A 129 11.65 21.82 4.82
CA THR A 129 13.03 21.59 4.34
C THR A 129 14.03 21.37 5.47
N GLN A 130 13.70 21.78 6.70
CA GLN A 130 14.51 21.58 7.90
C GLN A 130 13.88 20.52 8.80
N GLY A 131 14.11 19.24 8.46
CA GLY A 131 13.80 18.11 9.34
C GLY A 131 12.69 17.17 8.87
N THR A 132 12.08 17.40 7.71
CA THR A 132 11.22 16.40 7.07
C THR A 132 12.00 15.61 6.02
N LEU A 133 11.91 14.28 6.07
CA LEU A 133 12.30 13.39 4.98
C LEU A 133 11.05 13.04 4.16
N ILE A 134 11.15 13.26 2.85
CA ILE A 134 10.10 13.01 1.86
C ILE A 134 10.36 11.65 1.21
N PHE A 135 9.61 10.64 1.60
CA PHE A 135 9.65 9.35 0.93
C PHE A 135 8.68 9.35 -0.26
N VAL A 136 9.16 8.97 -1.44
CA VAL A 136 8.30 8.83 -2.64
C VAL A 136 8.25 7.39 -3.13
N SER A 137 7.03 6.89 -3.28
CA SER A 137 6.69 5.62 -3.93
C SER A 137 5.86 5.93 -5.17
N SER A 138 6.29 5.46 -6.35
CA SER A 138 5.59 5.75 -7.60
C SER A 138 5.81 4.68 -8.66
N ASP A 139 4.79 4.50 -9.49
CA ASP A 139 4.80 3.68 -10.70
C ASP A 139 5.41 4.40 -11.92
N SER A 140 5.91 5.62 -11.74
CA SER A 140 6.46 6.47 -12.78
C SER A 140 7.78 7.09 -12.34
N ASP A 141 8.85 6.80 -13.09
CA ASP A 141 10.20 7.35 -12.86
C ASP A 141 10.23 8.87 -13.01
N ARG A 142 9.40 9.41 -13.92
CA ARG A 142 9.24 10.85 -14.10
C ARG A 142 8.71 11.51 -12.83
N ALA A 143 7.68 10.94 -12.21
CA ALA A 143 7.12 11.49 -10.97
C ALA A 143 8.13 11.43 -9.80
N ILE A 144 8.91 10.35 -9.71
CA ILE A 144 10.01 10.25 -8.72
C ILE A 144 11.04 11.36 -8.97
N THR A 145 11.43 11.57 -10.22
CA THR A 145 12.41 12.58 -10.62
C THR A 145 11.91 13.98 -10.28
N GLU A 146 10.65 14.30 -10.57
CA GLU A 146 10.04 15.59 -10.23
C GLU A 146 10.04 15.84 -8.71
N VAL A 147 9.71 14.83 -7.88
CA VAL A 147 9.77 14.96 -6.42
C VAL A 147 11.20 15.19 -5.95
N ARG A 148 12.18 14.46 -6.50
CA ARG A 148 13.59 14.61 -6.13
C ARG A 148 14.16 15.97 -6.54
N GLN A 149 13.74 16.51 -7.67
CA GLN A 149 14.12 17.86 -8.08
C GLN A 149 13.54 18.93 -7.16
N HIS A 150 12.31 18.72 -6.66
CA HIS A 150 11.67 19.65 -5.74
C HIS A 150 12.26 19.58 -4.31
N PHE A 151 12.71 18.39 -3.89
CA PHE A 151 13.28 18.14 -2.56
C PHE A 151 14.66 17.45 -2.65
N PRO A 152 15.70 18.11 -3.19
CA PRO A 152 16.95 17.46 -3.58
C PRO A 152 17.72 16.83 -2.41
N ASN A 153 17.67 17.45 -1.24
CA ASN A 153 18.40 17.01 -0.04
C ASN A 153 17.50 16.38 1.03
N SER A 154 16.20 16.34 0.77
CA SER A 154 15.19 15.92 1.74
C SER A 154 14.22 14.90 1.15
N SER A 155 14.56 14.23 0.04
CA SER A 155 13.75 13.16 -0.51
C SER A 155 14.53 11.87 -0.75
N ILE A 156 13.81 10.75 -0.66
CA ILE A 156 14.35 9.41 -0.86
C ILE A 156 13.29 8.50 -1.49
N THR A 157 13.74 7.48 -2.20
CA THR A 157 12.91 6.42 -2.79
C THR A 157 13.66 5.11 -2.75
N VAL A 158 12.94 3.99 -2.72
CA VAL A 158 13.58 2.68 -2.91
C VAL A 158 13.96 2.54 -4.39
N PRO A 159 15.23 2.25 -4.73
CA PRO A 159 15.66 2.12 -6.11
C PRO A 159 14.93 1.00 -6.87
N GLY A 160 14.77 1.21 -8.19
CA GLY A 160 14.20 0.23 -9.12
C GLY A 160 12.78 0.60 -9.59
N PRO A 161 12.22 -0.15 -10.54
CA PRO A 161 10.86 0.07 -11.04
C PRO A 161 9.80 -0.63 -10.17
N ILE A 162 8.61 -0.03 -10.04
CA ILE A 162 7.40 -0.77 -9.62
C ILE A 162 6.80 -1.43 -10.87
N MET A 163 6.68 -2.76 -10.85
CA MET A 163 6.21 -3.57 -11.98
C MET A 163 5.03 -4.45 -11.58
N HIS A 164 4.16 -4.75 -12.54
CA HIS A 164 3.13 -5.79 -12.41
C HIS A 164 3.76 -7.18 -12.51
N ILE A 165 3.85 -7.89 -11.38
CA ILE A 165 4.47 -9.22 -11.30
C ILE A 165 3.63 -10.30 -12.01
N ASP A 166 2.35 -10.04 -12.24
CA ASP A 166 1.35 -10.93 -12.83
C ASP A 166 1.20 -10.77 -14.35
N HIS A 167 1.68 -9.67 -14.94
CA HIS A 167 1.56 -9.39 -16.37
C HIS A 167 2.62 -10.08 -17.25
N HIS A 168 3.47 -10.94 -16.69
CA HIS A 168 4.53 -11.60 -17.45
C HIS A 168 4.04 -12.89 -18.12
N ASN A 169 4.13 -12.92 -19.46
CA ASN A 169 3.85 -14.13 -20.23
C ASN A 169 4.90 -15.21 -19.89
N LYS A 170 4.49 -16.22 -19.12
CA LYS A 170 5.36 -17.30 -18.61
C LYS A 170 6.18 -18.01 -19.68
N LYS A 171 5.76 -17.97 -20.95
CA LYS A 171 6.43 -18.63 -22.07
C LYS A 171 7.67 -17.89 -22.60
N THR A 172 7.90 -16.63 -22.22
CA THR A 172 8.97 -15.80 -22.81
C THR A 172 9.87 -15.10 -21.77
N VAL A 173 9.71 -15.38 -20.48
CA VAL A 173 10.48 -14.72 -19.42
C VAL A 173 11.94 -15.17 -19.48
N ARG A 174 12.85 -14.29 -19.91
CA ARG A 174 14.30 -14.54 -19.88
C ARG A 174 14.81 -14.48 -18.44
N GLU A 175 15.96 -15.08 -18.14
CA GLU A 175 16.54 -15.03 -16.78
C GLU A 175 16.76 -13.59 -16.28
N TYR A 176 17.18 -12.70 -17.18
CA TYR A 176 17.29 -11.26 -16.92
C TYR A 176 15.95 -10.64 -16.47
N ASP A 177 14.84 -11.09 -17.04
CA ASP A 177 13.50 -10.63 -16.65
C ASP A 177 13.12 -11.15 -15.26
N LYS A 178 13.54 -12.37 -14.89
CA LYS A 178 13.34 -12.90 -13.53
C LYS A 178 14.02 -12.04 -12.47
N LYS A 179 15.28 -11.65 -12.69
CA LYS A 179 16.02 -10.77 -11.76
C LYS A 179 15.32 -9.43 -11.60
N LYS A 180 14.81 -8.85 -12.69
CA LYS A 180 14.02 -7.60 -12.66
C LYS A 180 12.71 -7.76 -11.89
N ILE A 181 11.98 -8.85 -12.11
CA ILE A 181 10.73 -9.14 -11.39
C ILE A 181 10.99 -9.24 -9.89
N CYS A 182 12.01 -9.99 -9.48
CA CYS A 182 12.38 -10.10 -8.07
C CYS A 182 12.78 -8.75 -7.47
N ALA A 183 13.58 -7.95 -8.20
CA ALA A 183 13.95 -6.60 -7.76
C ALA A 183 12.72 -5.69 -7.62
N GLY A 184 11.80 -5.72 -8.59
CA GLY A 184 10.54 -4.97 -8.54
C GLY A 184 9.65 -5.39 -7.37
N LEU A 185 9.58 -6.69 -7.06
CA LEU A 185 8.86 -7.20 -5.89
C LEU A 185 9.51 -6.73 -4.58
N VAL A 186 10.83 -6.85 -4.45
CA VAL A 186 11.57 -6.38 -3.28
C VAL A 186 11.35 -4.88 -3.08
N LYS A 187 11.40 -4.09 -4.16
CA LYS A 187 11.08 -2.67 -4.13
C LYS A 187 9.65 -2.43 -3.65
N ALA A 188 8.65 -3.05 -4.27
CA ALA A 188 7.24 -2.87 -3.91
C ALA A 188 6.97 -3.26 -2.45
N LEU A 189 7.57 -4.34 -1.97
CA LEU A 189 7.46 -4.71 -0.55
C LEU A 189 8.13 -3.66 0.34
N THR A 190 9.33 -3.22 0.01
CA THR A 190 10.03 -2.19 0.81
C THR A 190 9.24 -0.88 0.86
N ASP A 191 8.71 -0.42 -0.28
CA ASP A 191 7.80 0.73 -0.35
C ASP A 191 6.58 0.53 0.54
N PHE A 192 5.95 -0.65 0.48
CA PHE A 192 4.77 -1.00 1.28
C PHE A 192 5.05 -0.93 2.78
N TYR A 193 6.24 -1.38 3.21
CA TYR A 193 6.65 -1.27 4.61
C TYR A 193 6.93 0.16 5.02
N VAL A 194 7.69 0.93 4.24
CA VAL A 194 7.98 2.34 4.56
C VAL A 194 6.69 3.15 4.65
N LEU A 195 5.73 2.97 3.73
CA LEU A 195 4.43 3.63 3.75
C LEU A 195 3.63 3.38 5.04
N GLY A 196 3.84 2.23 5.69
CA GLY A 196 3.22 1.88 6.97
C GLY A 196 3.83 2.59 8.19
N GLU A 197 4.98 3.24 8.04
CA GLU A 197 5.74 3.87 9.14
C GLU A 197 5.65 5.41 9.14
N CYS A 198 5.01 6.00 8.13
CA CYS A 198 5.00 7.45 7.92
C CYS A 198 4.12 8.18 8.94
N GLN A 199 4.58 9.35 9.40
CA GLN A 199 3.77 10.22 10.26
C GLN A 199 2.77 11.04 9.44
N VAL A 200 3.14 11.44 8.21
CA VAL A 200 2.26 12.12 7.25
C VAL A 200 2.22 11.30 5.97
N ILE A 201 1.05 11.15 5.36
CA ILE A 201 0.92 10.39 4.13
C ILE A 201 -0.04 11.06 3.16
N LEU A 202 0.42 11.23 1.92
CA LEU A 202 -0.33 11.81 0.81
C LEU A 202 -0.43 10.78 -0.31
N LEU A 203 -1.66 10.31 -0.55
CA LEU A 203 -1.91 9.15 -1.39
C LEU A 203 -2.73 9.52 -2.63
N SER A 204 -2.35 8.93 -3.75
CA SER A 204 -3.27 8.69 -4.87
C SER A 204 -4.10 7.43 -4.62
N TYR A 205 -5.28 7.34 -5.25
CA TYR A 205 -6.14 6.16 -5.10
C TYR A 205 -5.49 4.91 -5.70
N SER A 206 -5.06 3.99 -4.82
CA SER A 206 -4.41 2.71 -5.12
C SER A 206 -4.67 1.71 -3.99
N GLY A 207 -4.98 0.46 -4.32
CA GLY A 207 -5.12 -0.61 -3.32
C GLY A 207 -3.83 -0.83 -2.53
N PHE A 208 -2.68 -0.77 -3.20
CA PHE A 208 -1.35 -0.93 -2.59
C PHE A 208 -1.13 0.04 -1.42
N SER A 209 -1.30 1.33 -1.65
CA SER A 209 -1.06 2.34 -0.61
C SER A 209 -2.16 2.40 0.44
N ALA A 210 -3.40 2.08 0.07
CA ALA A 210 -4.50 1.96 1.03
C ALA A 210 -4.22 0.85 2.05
N TRP A 211 -3.68 -0.29 1.62
CA TRP A 211 -3.29 -1.38 2.52
C TRP A 211 -2.03 -1.06 3.33
N ALA A 212 -1.03 -0.42 2.73
CA ALA A 212 0.14 0.04 3.47
C ALA A 212 -0.25 1.00 4.61
N ASN A 213 -1.10 1.98 4.32
CA ASN A 213 -1.58 2.95 5.30
C ASN A 213 -2.36 2.30 6.45
N ARG A 214 -3.12 1.23 6.18
CA ARG A 214 -3.86 0.47 7.22
C ARG A 214 -2.94 -0.23 8.23
N ARG A 215 -1.64 -0.34 7.97
CA ARG A 215 -0.67 -0.86 8.93
C ARG A 215 -0.30 0.13 10.03
N ARG A 216 -0.49 1.43 9.78
CA ARG A 216 -0.22 2.48 10.76
C ARG A 216 -1.12 2.28 11.98
N SER A 217 -0.59 2.58 13.16
CA SER A 217 -1.35 2.53 14.42
C SER A 217 -2.60 3.42 14.40
N ASN A 218 -2.51 4.58 13.73
CA ASN A 218 -3.65 5.46 13.45
C ASN A 218 -3.70 5.78 11.94
N PRO A 219 -4.39 4.95 11.13
CA PRO A 219 -4.34 5.07 9.68
C PRO A 219 -5.05 6.32 9.14
N ASN A 220 -5.87 6.99 9.96
CA ASN A 220 -6.55 8.24 9.61
C ASN A 220 -5.78 9.49 10.03
N ASP A 221 -4.76 9.35 10.90
CA ASP A 221 -3.98 10.50 11.32
C ASP A 221 -3.11 11.03 10.16
N LYS A 222 -3.15 12.35 9.96
CA LYS A 222 -2.44 13.08 8.89
C LYS A 222 -2.44 12.37 7.52
N LEU A 223 -3.58 11.76 7.18
CA LEU A 223 -3.83 11.12 5.90
C LEU A 223 -4.47 12.12 4.94
N PHE A 224 -3.85 12.29 3.77
CA PHE A 224 -4.34 13.12 2.69
C PHE A 224 -4.50 12.27 1.42
N MET A 225 -5.54 12.53 0.65
CA MET A 225 -5.86 11.81 -0.58
C MET A 225 -6.03 12.77 -1.74
N TYR A 226 -5.45 12.43 -2.90
CA TYR A 226 -5.78 13.05 -4.18
C TYR A 226 -7.07 12.44 -4.72
N TYR A 227 -8.08 13.27 -4.93
CA TYR A 227 -9.39 12.86 -5.46
C TYR A 227 -9.43 13.07 -6.96
N ASP A 228 -9.25 11.99 -7.74
CA ASP A 228 -9.21 12.02 -9.21
C ASP A 228 -10.36 12.84 -9.84
N ARG A 229 -11.59 12.65 -9.34
CA ARG A 229 -12.79 13.33 -9.88
C ARG A 229 -12.78 14.84 -9.66
N LEU A 230 -12.14 15.30 -8.59
CA LEU A 230 -12.12 16.71 -8.21
C LEU A 230 -10.81 17.38 -8.58
N GLY A 231 -9.76 16.60 -8.86
CA GLY A 231 -8.40 17.10 -9.03
C GLY A 231 -7.89 17.89 -7.83
N THR A 232 -8.35 17.57 -6.63
CA THR A 232 -7.99 18.26 -5.37
C THR A 232 -7.48 17.26 -4.33
N ILE A 233 -6.71 17.77 -3.37
CA ILE A 233 -6.21 17.02 -2.23
C ILE A 233 -7.04 17.39 -1.01
N ARG A 234 -7.49 16.39 -0.25
CA ARG A 234 -8.22 16.60 1.00
C ARG A 234 -7.72 15.64 2.07
N ARG A 235 -7.90 16.04 3.33
CA ARG A 235 -7.76 15.12 4.46
C ARG A 235 -8.81 14.02 4.31
N ALA A 236 -8.39 12.77 4.47
CA ALA A 236 -9.30 11.64 4.36
C ALA A 236 -9.66 11.06 5.74
N THR A 237 -10.86 10.51 5.79
CA THR A 237 -11.36 9.69 6.89
C THR A 237 -11.72 8.34 6.29
N MET A 238 -11.00 7.28 6.65
CA MET A 238 -11.31 5.90 6.27
C MET A 238 -12.12 5.17 7.33
#